data_AF-A0AAV5I0J3-F1
#
_entry.id   AF-A0AAV5I0J3-F1
#
_cell.length_a   1.000
_cell.length_b   1.000
_cell.length_c   1.000
_cell.angle_alpha   90.00
_cell.angle_beta   90.00
_cell.angle_gamma   90.00
#
_symmetry.space_group_name_H-M   'P 1'
#
loop_
_entity.id
_entity.type
_entity.pdbx_description
1 polymer ?
#
loop_
_entity_poly.entity_id
_entity_poly.type
_entity_poly.pdbx_seq_one_letter_code
_entity_poly.pdbx_strand_id
1 'polypeptide(L)'
;MAEHHDEIKQRHFVLVHGLCHGAWCWYKLIPRLQSAGHRVTAVDLAGSGTNLKSIGQDVLTFDEYTEPLLKILASLTPNEKVILVGHSLGGLNLALAMDRYPDKVSVGVFLTAYMPDTTNQPSYVIDQRFEGVTQEMLLDTQFISPGSTQNPLSTMIFGPNFMSNWLYHLCSMEDVELAKTLVRAGSLFQEDLSKANKFSEQGYGSVSRVFVVCKEDKAIDETAQRWMIENYPPEDVMEIDGADHMAMMSNPQELCDCHKVTVLDLAGAGINLKEIGKDVLTFHEYSEPLLKILASLPPNEKVIVVGHSLGGMNLSLAMDTFPDKISVAVFLTALMADTVHKPSYVLDKYFEDVPKDIFLDTQFTPSGTTEHPVTLAISRPRYLSSNLYQLSPTEDLELAKTLVRPGSVFQEDLSKAKKFSDEGFGSVTRDFLCAIRIDQ
;
A
#
# COMPACT_ATOMS: atom_id res chain seq x y z
N MET A 1 -28.36 -9.13 -21.42
CA MET A 1 -27.00 -8.65 -21.73
C MET A 1 -26.15 -9.00 -20.53
N ALA A 2 -24.95 -9.54 -20.70
CA ALA A 2 -24.16 -10.02 -19.57
C ALA A 2 -23.54 -8.83 -18.83
N GLU A 3 -23.85 -8.71 -17.54
CA GLU A 3 -23.19 -7.78 -16.64
C GLU A 3 -21.74 -8.26 -16.46
N HIS A 4 -20.78 -7.55 -17.08
CA HIS A 4 -19.37 -7.68 -16.72
C HIS A 4 -19.17 -6.95 -15.40
N HIS A 5 -19.52 -7.61 -14.30
CA HIS A 5 -18.82 -7.37 -13.05
C HIS A 5 -17.40 -7.91 -13.23
N ASP A 6 -16.41 -7.01 -13.25
CA ASP A 6 -15.03 -7.40 -12.97
C ASP A 6 -14.98 -7.86 -11.51
N GLU A 7 -15.22 -9.16 -11.28
CA GLU A 7 -15.02 -9.78 -9.99
C GLU A 7 -13.57 -9.50 -9.55
N ILE A 8 -13.41 -8.84 -8.39
CA ILE A 8 -12.09 -8.73 -7.73
C ILE A 8 -11.60 -10.16 -7.55
N LYS A 9 -10.64 -10.57 -8.40
CA LYS A 9 -10.22 -11.97 -8.51
C LYS A 9 -9.50 -12.38 -7.22
N GLN A 10 -10.26 -12.93 -6.29
CA GLN A 10 -9.82 -13.30 -4.95
C GLN A 10 -8.50 -14.08 -5.03
N ARG A 11 -7.46 -13.51 -4.44
CA ARG A 11 -6.15 -14.16 -4.28
C ARG A 11 -6.05 -14.78 -2.90
N HIS A 12 -5.09 -15.69 -2.75
CA HIS A 12 -4.75 -16.31 -1.48
C HIS A 12 -3.31 -15.91 -1.13
N PHE A 13 -3.16 -15.07 -0.11
CA PHE A 13 -1.88 -14.64 0.43
C PHE A 13 -1.44 -15.61 1.52
N VAL A 14 -0.19 -16.06 1.48
CA VAL A 14 0.45 -16.85 2.52
C VAL A 14 1.61 -16.04 3.09
N LEU A 15 1.46 -15.57 4.33
CA LEU A 15 2.35 -14.60 4.98
C LEU A 15 3.35 -15.33 5.90
N VAL A 16 4.64 -15.09 5.69
CA VAL A 16 5.76 -15.83 6.29
C VAL A 16 6.66 -14.85 7.06
N HIS A 17 6.66 -14.96 8.39
CA HIS A 17 7.35 -14.02 9.28
C HIS A 17 8.88 -14.14 9.22
N GLY A 18 9.55 -13.13 9.79
CA GLY A 18 11.01 -13.11 9.96
C GLY A 18 11.52 -13.90 11.17
N LEU A 19 12.84 -13.82 11.39
CA LEU A 19 13.55 -14.43 12.52
C LEU A 19 12.96 -13.98 13.87
N CYS A 20 12.92 -14.85 14.87
CA CYS A 20 12.36 -14.65 16.23
C CYS A 20 10.85 -14.35 16.31
N HIS A 21 10.17 -14.08 15.20
CA HIS A 21 8.75 -13.70 15.16
C HIS A 21 7.84 -14.92 14.93
N GLY A 22 6.54 -14.66 14.77
CA GLY A 22 5.49 -15.62 14.46
C GLY A 22 4.41 -14.99 13.59
N ALA A 23 3.37 -15.74 13.24
CA ALA A 23 2.22 -15.28 12.45
C ALA A 23 1.55 -14.02 13.01
N TRP A 24 1.67 -13.80 14.33
CA TRP A 24 1.18 -12.62 15.04
C TRP A 24 1.72 -11.29 14.50
N CYS A 25 2.89 -11.25 13.85
CA CYS A 25 3.41 -9.98 13.34
C CYS A 25 2.52 -9.39 12.23
N TRP A 26 1.76 -10.22 11.53
CA TRP A 26 0.88 -9.81 10.43
C TRP A 26 -0.49 -9.27 10.85
N TYR A 27 -0.77 -9.12 12.16
CA TYR A 27 -2.11 -8.84 12.68
C TYR A 27 -2.77 -7.56 12.13
N LYS A 28 -1.98 -6.55 11.76
CA LYS A 28 -2.45 -5.30 11.11
C LYS A 28 -2.71 -5.46 9.61
N LEU A 29 -1.98 -6.34 8.91
CA LEU A 29 -2.09 -6.55 7.46
C LEU A 29 -3.21 -7.54 7.09
N ILE A 30 -3.37 -8.63 7.86
CA ILE A 30 -4.41 -9.65 7.66
C ILE A 30 -5.82 -9.05 7.43
N PRO A 31 -6.35 -8.18 8.32
CA PRO A 31 -7.70 -7.63 8.15
C PRO A 31 -7.82 -6.70 6.95
N ARG A 32 -6.73 -6.07 6.49
CA ARG A 32 -6.73 -5.19 5.30
C ARG A 32 -6.86 -6.00 4.02
N LEU A 33 -6.00 -7.00 3.84
CA LEU A 33 -6.08 -7.96 2.73
C LEU A 33 -7.43 -8.71 2.71
N GLN A 34 -7.97 -9.08 3.87
CA GLN A 34 -9.32 -9.67 3.97
C GLN A 34 -10.44 -8.69 3.59
N SER A 35 -10.32 -7.40 3.98
CA SER A 35 -11.27 -6.35 3.59
C SER A 35 -11.21 -6.06 2.08
N ALA A 36 -10.05 -6.22 1.44
CA ALA A 36 -9.88 -6.21 -0.01
C ALA A 36 -10.40 -7.49 -0.71
N GLY A 37 -11.10 -8.38 0.01
CA GLY A 37 -11.73 -9.59 -0.52
C GLY A 37 -10.78 -10.78 -0.73
N HIS A 38 -9.55 -10.73 -0.21
CA HIS A 38 -8.56 -11.79 -0.37
C HIS A 38 -8.60 -12.82 0.76
N ARG A 39 -8.21 -14.07 0.46
CA ARG A 39 -7.91 -15.08 1.49
C ARG A 39 -6.49 -14.84 2.02
N VAL A 40 -6.30 -15.02 3.32
CA VAL A 40 -5.01 -14.81 3.99
C VAL A 40 -4.74 -15.95 4.96
N THR A 41 -3.55 -16.54 4.87
CA THR A 41 -3.02 -17.51 5.82
C THR A 41 -1.68 -16.99 6.34
N ALA A 42 -1.59 -16.60 7.60
CA ALA A 42 -0.30 -16.33 8.24
C ALA A 42 0.21 -17.62 8.90
N VAL A 43 1.45 -18.03 8.60
CA VAL A 43 2.01 -19.29 9.10
C VAL A 43 2.95 -19.05 10.28
N ASP A 44 2.80 -19.84 11.35
CA ASP A 44 3.85 -20.02 12.36
C ASP A 44 4.83 -21.09 11.85
N LEU A 45 6.08 -20.68 11.57
CA LEU A 45 7.16 -21.62 11.23
C LEU A 45 7.52 -22.51 12.44
N ALA A 46 8.29 -23.57 12.22
CA ALA A 46 8.57 -24.52 13.29
C ALA A 46 9.39 -23.85 14.42
N GLY A 47 8.92 -23.95 15.66
CA GLY A 47 9.50 -23.25 16.81
C GLY A 47 9.24 -21.74 16.90
N SER A 48 8.44 -21.17 15.99
CA SER A 48 8.01 -19.77 16.01
C SER A 48 6.58 -19.58 16.52
N GLY A 49 6.26 -18.37 17.01
CA GLY A 49 4.92 -18.01 17.50
C GLY A 49 4.33 -19.01 18.49
N THR A 50 3.22 -19.66 18.11
CA THR A 50 2.52 -20.67 18.93
C THR A 50 3.01 -22.11 18.73
N ASN A 51 3.95 -22.35 17.82
CA ASN A 51 4.45 -23.69 17.50
C ASN A 51 5.26 -24.31 18.66
N LEU A 52 4.84 -25.46 19.18
CA LEU A 52 5.40 -26.04 20.42
C LEU A 52 6.82 -26.62 20.29
N LYS A 53 7.39 -26.73 19.07
CA LYS A 53 8.79 -27.14 18.88
C LYS A 53 9.75 -26.09 19.46
N SER A 54 10.99 -26.48 19.77
CA SER A 54 12.07 -25.59 20.20
C SER A 54 13.25 -25.62 19.22
N ILE A 55 13.73 -24.45 18.80
CA ILE A 55 14.93 -24.33 17.96
C ILE A 55 16.15 -24.84 18.71
N GLY A 56 17.01 -25.63 18.06
CA GLY A 56 18.18 -26.25 18.69
C GLY A 56 17.90 -27.56 19.43
N GLN A 57 16.64 -27.96 19.58
CA GLN A 57 16.24 -29.24 20.18
C GLN A 57 15.34 -30.06 19.25
N ASP A 58 14.23 -29.48 18.77
CA ASP A 58 13.23 -30.14 17.92
C ASP A 58 13.28 -29.65 16.45
N VAL A 59 14.06 -28.59 16.18
CA VAL A 59 14.31 -28.02 14.86
C VAL A 59 15.80 -27.75 14.74
N LEU A 60 16.46 -28.46 13.83
CA LEU A 60 17.92 -28.45 13.66
C LEU A 60 18.35 -27.96 12.27
N THR A 61 17.45 -28.06 11.28
CA THR A 61 17.68 -27.66 9.89
C THR A 61 16.71 -26.56 9.43
N PHE A 62 17.10 -25.82 8.40
CA PHE A 62 16.24 -24.83 7.75
C PHE A 62 15.02 -25.48 7.07
N ASP A 63 15.19 -26.72 6.65
CA ASP A 63 14.15 -27.59 6.12
C ASP A 63 13.02 -27.85 7.13
N GLU A 64 13.39 -28.26 8.35
CA GLU A 64 12.46 -28.45 9.47
C GLU A 64 11.83 -27.14 9.92
N TYR A 65 12.58 -26.03 9.88
CA TYR A 65 12.06 -24.68 10.16
C TYR A 65 10.92 -24.31 9.19
N THR A 66 11.11 -24.61 7.90
CA THR A 66 10.18 -24.30 6.80
C THR A 66 9.02 -25.30 6.68
N GLU A 67 9.07 -26.44 7.38
CA GLU A 67 8.08 -27.54 7.29
C GLU A 67 6.60 -27.08 7.31
N PRO A 68 6.15 -26.14 8.18
CA PRO A 68 4.75 -25.71 8.20
C PRO A 68 4.29 -25.02 6.91
N LEU A 69 5.17 -24.22 6.29
CA LEU A 69 4.90 -23.57 5.00
C LEU A 69 4.79 -24.61 3.87
N LEU A 70 5.72 -25.57 3.83
CA LEU A 70 5.69 -26.65 2.83
C LEU A 70 4.43 -27.51 2.94
N LYS A 71 3.93 -27.74 4.17
CA LYS A 71 2.65 -28.44 4.41
C LYS A 71 1.44 -27.65 3.89
N ILE A 72 1.42 -26.32 4.03
CA ILE A 72 0.38 -25.47 3.45
C ILE A 72 0.38 -25.62 1.92
N LEU A 73 1.54 -25.47 1.26
CA LEU A 73 1.63 -25.57 -0.21
C LEU A 73 1.27 -26.97 -0.74
N ALA A 74 1.68 -28.03 -0.04
CA ALA A 74 1.32 -29.41 -0.37
C ALA A 74 -0.19 -29.68 -0.25
N SER A 75 -0.90 -28.93 0.61
CA SER A 75 -2.36 -29.07 0.80
C SER A 75 -3.22 -28.33 -0.24
N LEU A 76 -2.63 -27.41 -1.01
CA LEU A 76 -3.34 -26.62 -2.03
C LEU A 76 -3.87 -27.51 -3.15
N THR A 77 -5.07 -27.22 -3.66
CA THR A 77 -5.65 -27.96 -4.79
C THR A 77 -4.79 -27.83 -6.07
N PRO A 78 -4.86 -28.77 -7.04
CA PRO A 78 -3.98 -28.77 -8.21
C PRO A 78 -3.92 -27.45 -8.99
N ASN A 79 -5.04 -26.71 -9.08
CA ASN A 79 -5.16 -25.47 -9.83
C ASN A 79 -5.05 -24.20 -8.94
N GLU A 80 -4.85 -24.35 -7.64
CA GLU A 80 -4.72 -23.23 -6.71
C GLU A 80 -3.25 -22.77 -6.63
N LYS A 81 -3.05 -21.47 -6.89
CA LYS A 81 -1.78 -20.78 -6.67
C LYS A 81 -1.93 -19.72 -5.58
N VAL A 82 -0.89 -19.54 -4.79
CA VAL A 82 -0.81 -18.51 -3.73
C VAL A 82 0.19 -17.40 -4.07
N ILE A 83 -0.05 -16.23 -3.48
CA ILE A 83 0.93 -15.17 -3.34
C ILE A 83 1.69 -15.45 -2.05
N LEU A 84 2.99 -15.71 -2.13
CA LEU A 84 3.82 -15.82 -0.93
C LEU A 84 4.34 -14.43 -0.56
N VAL A 85 4.32 -14.08 0.72
CA VAL A 85 4.94 -12.84 1.23
C VAL A 85 5.89 -13.21 2.36
N GLY A 86 7.19 -13.06 2.13
CA GLY A 86 8.25 -13.36 3.09
C GLY A 86 8.88 -12.09 3.63
N HIS A 87 8.90 -11.94 4.95
CA HIS A 87 9.56 -10.82 5.64
C HIS A 87 10.92 -11.25 6.19
N SER A 88 11.97 -10.45 6.01
CA SER A 88 13.28 -10.70 6.63
C SER A 88 13.82 -12.11 6.30
N LEU A 89 14.14 -12.94 7.30
CA LEU A 89 14.50 -14.36 7.14
C LEU A 89 13.47 -15.18 6.33
N GLY A 90 12.19 -14.79 6.38
CA GLY A 90 11.10 -15.40 5.62
C GLY A 90 11.32 -15.44 4.10
N GLY A 91 12.18 -14.58 3.56
CA GLY A 91 12.59 -14.63 2.15
C GLY A 91 13.30 -15.94 1.76
N LEU A 92 14.14 -16.49 2.63
CA LEU A 92 14.78 -17.79 2.39
C LEU A 92 13.78 -18.95 2.51
N ASN A 93 12.79 -18.85 3.40
CA ASN A 93 11.70 -19.83 3.49
C ASN A 93 10.85 -19.80 2.21
N LEU A 94 10.64 -18.61 1.64
CA LEU A 94 10.01 -18.39 0.34
C LEU A 94 10.80 -19.06 -0.80
N ALA A 95 12.11 -18.84 -0.88
CA ALA A 95 12.96 -19.46 -1.90
C ALA A 95 12.91 -21.00 -1.86
N LEU A 96 13.04 -21.60 -0.67
CA LEU A 96 12.90 -23.06 -0.49
C LEU A 96 11.51 -23.58 -0.87
N ALA A 97 10.46 -22.82 -0.56
CA ALA A 97 9.09 -23.16 -0.90
C ALA A 97 8.82 -23.08 -2.43
N MET A 98 9.36 -22.05 -3.09
CA MET A 98 9.29 -21.88 -4.55
C MET A 98 10.11 -22.92 -5.31
N ASP A 99 11.27 -23.34 -4.77
CA ASP A 99 12.09 -24.37 -5.40
C ASP A 99 11.43 -25.76 -5.39
N ARG A 100 10.59 -26.04 -4.38
CA ARG A 100 9.87 -27.32 -4.23
C ARG A 100 8.48 -27.34 -4.85
N TYR A 101 7.81 -26.20 -4.87
CA TYR A 101 6.42 -26.07 -5.33
C TYR A 101 6.23 -24.88 -6.28
N PRO A 102 7.04 -24.72 -7.35
CA PRO A 102 6.96 -23.57 -8.25
C PRO A 102 5.57 -23.43 -8.88
N ASP A 103 4.95 -24.55 -9.23
CA ASP A 103 3.58 -24.59 -9.78
C ASP A 103 2.50 -24.09 -8.81
N LYS A 104 2.76 -24.05 -7.50
CA LYS A 104 1.81 -23.59 -6.47
C LYS A 104 1.93 -22.11 -6.13
N VAL A 105 2.94 -21.43 -6.63
CA VAL A 105 3.18 -20.01 -6.35
C VAL A 105 2.88 -19.20 -7.61
N SER A 106 2.14 -18.11 -7.47
CA SER A 106 1.93 -17.14 -8.57
C SER A 106 2.94 -16.02 -8.57
N VAL A 107 3.40 -15.61 -7.38
CA VAL A 107 4.48 -14.63 -7.17
C VAL A 107 5.02 -14.78 -5.74
N GLY A 108 6.33 -14.61 -5.56
CA GLY A 108 6.99 -14.49 -4.26
C GLY A 108 7.35 -13.03 -3.97
N VAL A 109 6.80 -12.46 -2.91
CA VAL A 109 7.03 -11.08 -2.48
C VAL A 109 8.03 -11.07 -1.33
N PHE A 110 9.17 -10.43 -1.55
CA PHE A 110 10.26 -10.26 -0.59
C PHE A 110 10.13 -8.89 0.09
N LEU A 111 9.57 -8.86 1.29
CA LEU A 111 9.36 -7.63 2.07
C LEU A 111 10.56 -7.38 2.98
N THR A 112 11.44 -6.45 2.59
CA THR A 112 12.75 -6.22 3.23
C THR A 112 13.39 -7.54 3.72
N ALA A 113 13.59 -8.45 2.76
CA ALA A 113 13.84 -9.86 3.02
C ALA A 113 15.12 -10.35 2.36
N TYR A 114 15.70 -11.41 2.92
CA TYR A 114 16.81 -12.12 2.29
C TYR A 114 16.31 -12.78 0.99
N MET A 115 16.67 -12.20 -0.15
CA MET A 115 16.37 -12.72 -1.48
C MET A 115 17.62 -13.38 -2.07
N PRO A 116 17.73 -14.73 -2.02
CA PRO A 116 18.90 -15.44 -2.52
C PRO A 116 18.93 -15.44 -4.05
N ASP A 117 20.09 -15.78 -4.62
CA ASP A 117 20.24 -16.11 -6.02
C ASP A 117 20.32 -17.64 -6.25
N THR A 118 20.41 -18.07 -7.51
CA THR A 118 20.49 -19.48 -7.96
C THR A 118 21.93 -19.99 -8.17
N THR A 119 22.91 -19.09 -8.08
CA THR A 119 24.31 -19.30 -8.45
C THR A 119 25.23 -19.52 -7.26
N ASN A 120 24.87 -19.00 -6.08
CA ASN A 120 25.59 -19.10 -4.81
C ASN A 120 24.89 -20.08 -3.85
N GLN A 121 25.53 -20.37 -2.71
CA GLN A 121 24.89 -21.16 -1.66
C GLN A 121 23.76 -20.33 -0.99
N PRO A 122 22.66 -20.95 -0.52
CA PRO A 122 21.58 -20.24 0.17
C PRO A 122 22.00 -19.35 1.35
N SER A 123 23.14 -19.63 2.00
CA SER A 123 23.69 -18.77 3.07
C SER A 123 24.25 -17.44 2.56
N TYR A 124 24.60 -17.30 1.28
CA TYR A 124 25.42 -16.20 0.76
C TYR A 124 24.88 -14.81 1.09
N VAL A 125 23.55 -14.61 1.02
CA VAL A 125 22.91 -13.34 1.38
C VAL A 125 22.93 -13.03 2.88
N ILE A 126 23.00 -14.06 3.73
CA ILE A 126 23.28 -13.91 5.17
C ILE A 126 24.77 -13.61 5.37
N ASP A 127 25.65 -14.38 4.72
CA ASP A 127 27.10 -14.27 4.84
C ASP A 127 27.58 -12.85 4.49
N GLN A 128 27.08 -12.26 3.40
CA GLN A 128 27.35 -10.89 2.99
C GLN A 128 26.73 -9.84 3.91
N ARG A 129 25.51 -10.06 4.42
CA ARG A 129 24.87 -9.12 5.36
C ARG A 129 25.58 -9.08 6.72
N PHE A 130 26.14 -10.20 7.18
CA PHE A 130 26.87 -10.29 8.45
C PHE A 130 28.37 -9.99 8.31
N GLU A 131 28.89 -9.77 7.10
CA GLU A 131 30.26 -9.34 6.88
C GLU A 131 30.52 -7.97 7.55
N GLY A 132 31.39 -7.95 8.56
CA GLY A 132 31.71 -6.75 9.33
C GLY A 132 30.72 -6.37 10.45
N VAL A 133 29.64 -7.14 10.68
CA VAL A 133 28.73 -6.89 11.81
C VAL A 133 29.42 -7.24 13.13
N THR A 134 29.45 -6.29 14.07
CA THR A 134 30.04 -6.49 15.41
C THR A 134 28.96 -6.74 16.47
N GLN A 135 29.34 -7.29 17.63
CA GLN A 135 28.40 -7.54 18.72
C GLN A 135 27.78 -6.24 19.27
N GLU A 136 28.50 -5.11 19.21
CA GLU A 136 27.98 -3.80 19.61
C GLU A 136 26.81 -3.35 18.72
N MET A 137 26.83 -3.68 17.43
CA MET A 137 25.74 -3.38 16.49
C MET A 137 24.47 -4.20 16.80
N LEU A 138 24.64 -5.37 17.43
CA LEU A 138 23.56 -6.28 17.81
C LEU A 138 22.96 -5.95 19.19
N LEU A 139 23.51 -4.93 19.88
CA LEU A 139 23.08 -4.43 21.19
C LEU A 139 22.91 -5.56 22.23
N ASP A 140 21.69 -5.77 22.70
CA ASP A 140 21.31 -6.74 23.74
C ASP A 140 20.75 -8.05 23.17
N THR A 141 20.93 -8.29 21.87
CA THR A 141 20.65 -9.59 21.22
C THR A 141 21.53 -10.68 21.79
N GLN A 142 20.91 -11.75 22.27
CA GLN A 142 21.59 -12.86 22.92
C GLN A 142 21.80 -14.00 21.93
N PHE A 143 23.02 -14.53 21.90
CA PHE A 143 23.38 -15.75 21.17
C PHE A 143 23.59 -16.90 22.15
N ILE A 144 23.00 -18.04 21.84
CA ILE A 144 23.11 -19.29 22.60
C ILE A 144 23.49 -20.38 21.60
N SER A 145 24.57 -21.11 21.85
CA SER A 145 25.00 -22.25 21.03
C SER A 145 24.68 -23.57 21.73
N PRO A 146 23.44 -24.11 21.62
CA PRO A 146 23.09 -25.42 22.17
C PRO A 146 23.67 -26.58 21.34
N GLY A 147 24.20 -26.30 20.15
CA GLY A 147 24.77 -27.30 19.25
C GLY A 147 25.97 -28.06 19.82
N SER A 148 26.14 -29.31 19.36
CA SER A 148 27.34 -30.10 19.67
C SER A 148 28.51 -29.69 18.77
N THR A 149 29.73 -30.09 19.11
CA THR A 149 30.91 -29.89 18.25
C THR A 149 30.82 -30.57 16.88
N GLN A 150 29.85 -31.48 16.67
CA GLN A 150 29.62 -32.15 15.39
C GLN A 150 28.55 -31.46 14.54
N ASN A 151 27.54 -30.85 15.18
CA ASN A 151 26.49 -30.04 14.55
C ASN A 151 26.32 -28.74 15.35
N PRO A 152 27.17 -27.72 15.11
CA PRO A 152 26.97 -26.40 15.67
C PRO A 152 25.73 -25.77 15.03
N LEU A 153 24.76 -25.42 15.87
CA LEU A 153 23.63 -24.57 15.50
C LEU A 153 23.61 -23.39 16.47
N SER A 154 23.72 -22.19 15.90
CA SER A 154 23.69 -20.94 16.65
C SER A 154 22.25 -20.45 16.76
N THR A 155 21.72 -20.39 17.98
CA THR A 155 20.38 -19.84 18.25
C THR A 155 20.52 -18.42 18.79
N MET A 156 19.53 -17.57 18.52
CA MET A 156 19.55 -16.17 18.97
C MET A 156 18.16 -15.66 19.31
N ILE A 157 18.08 -14.69 20.21
CA ILE A 157 16.86 -13.94 20.52
C ILE A 157 17.18 -12.44 20.55
N PHE A 158 16.37 -11.66 19.84
CA PHE A 158 16.52 -10.21 19.80
C PHE A 158 16.23 -9.58 21.16
N GLY A 159 17.15 -8.73 21.62
CA GLY A 159 16.96 -7.99 22.86
C GLY A 159 16.00 -6.81 22.70
N PRO A 160 15.37 -6.32 23.79
CA PRO A 160 14.43 -5.21 23.72
C PRO A 160 15.03 -3.91 23.18
N ASN A 161 16.31 -3.63 23.43
CA ASN A 161 16.96 -2.44 22.87
C ASN A 161 17.26 -2.62 21.37
N PHE A 162 17.71 -3.81 20.95
CA PHE A 162 17.87 -4.14 19.53
C PHE A 162 16.54 -3.96 18.77
N MET A 163 15.46 -4.58 19.26
CA MET A 163 14.13 -4.44 18.64
C MET A 163 13.69 -2.98 18.55
N SER A 164 13.79 -2.22 19.63
CA SER A 164 13.29 -0.83 19.67
C SER A 164 14.11 0.15 18.80
N ASN A 165 15.41 -0.08 18.62
CA ASN A 165 16.29 0.83 17.85
C ASN A 165 16.43 0.46 16.38
N TRP A 166 16.36 -0.84 16.04
CA TRP A 166 16.70 -1.35 14.71
C TRP A 166 15.51 -1.93 13.96
N LEU A 167 14.56 -2.58 14.64
CA LEU A 167 13.44 -3.26 13.98
C LEU A 167 12.15 -2.42 13.98
N TYR A 168 11.77 -1.88 15.14
CA TYR A 168 10.46 -1.26 15.44
C TYR A 168 10.52 0.26 15.66
N HIS A 169 11.56 0.93 15.17
CA HIS A 169 11.85 2.31 15.58
C HIS A 169 10.90 3.37 14.97
N LEU A 170 10.02 2.99 14.04
CA LEU A 170 8.91 3.80 13.51
C LEU A 170 7.53 3.17 13.84
N CYS A 171 7.50 2.02 14.51
CA CYS A 171 6.27 1.40 15.02
C CYS A 171 5.76 2.10 16.29
N SER A 172 4.53 1.79 16.71
CA SER A 172 3.99 2.33 17.96
C SER A 172 4.57 1.61 19.19
N MET A 173 4.49 2.24 20.37
CA MET A 173 4.96 1.59 21.60
C MET A 173 4.18 0.31 21.91
N GLU A 174 2.91 0.24 21.53
CA GLU A 174 2.07 -0.95 21.69
C GLU A 174 2.59 -2.13 20.85
N ASP A 175 3.05 -1.88 19.61
CA ASP A 175 3.69 -2.91 18.78
C ASP A 175 5.01 -3.40 19.41
N VAL A 176 5.82 -2.47 19.93
CA VAL A 176 7.10 -2.77 20.61
C VAL A 176 6.88 -3.62 21.86
N GLU A 177 5.91 -3.28 22.70
CA GLU A 177 5.58 -4.06 23.90
C GLU A 177 4.94 -5.41 23.54
N LEU A 178 4.07 -5.47 22.51
CA LEU A 178 3.54 -6.73 21.99
C LEU A 178 4.69 -7.64 21.55
N ALA A 179 5.64 -7.14 20.76
CA ALA A 179 6.79 -7.90 20.30
C ALA A 179 7.65 -8.43 21.45
N LYS A 180 7.95 -7.61 22.47
CA LYS A 180 8.69 -8.01 23.68
C LYS A 180 8.04 -9.20 24.42
N THR A 181 6.72 -9.36 24.33
CA THR A 181 6.01 -10.49 24.96
C THR A 181 5.90 -11.75 24.08
N LEU A 182 6.16 -11.64 22.76
CA LEU A 182 5.89 -12.71 21.78
C LEU A 182 7.11 -13.21 21.00
N VAL A 183 8.25 -12.51 21.02
CA VAL A 183 9.47 -13.00 20.38
C VAL A 183 10.01 -14.27 21.07
N ARG A 184 10.55 -15.17 20.25
CA ARG A 184 11.14 -16.45 20.68
C ARG A 184 12.53 -16.60 20.09
N ALA A 185 13.35 -17.48 20.67
CA ALA A 185 14.66 -17.80 20.10
C ALA A 185 14.51 -18.44 18.71
N GLY A 186 15.24 -17.91 17.73
CA GLY A 186 15.33 -18.42 16.36
C GLY A 186 16.76 -18.86 16.01
N SER A 187 16.98 -19.18 14.73
CA SER A 187 18.33 -19.33 14.17
C SER A 187 18.35 -18.82 12.73
N LEU A 188 19.52 -18.39 12.27
CA LEU A 188 19.79 -18.11 10.85
C LEU A 188 20.04 -19.39 10.05
N PHE A 189 20.29 -20.53 10.69
CA PHE A 189 20.63 -21.82 10.06
C PHE A 189 21.79 -21.72 9.04
N GLN A 190 22.72 -20.78 9.26
CA GLN A 190 23.81 -20.45 8.33
C GLN A 190 24.72 -21.66 8.04
N GLU A 191 25.01 -22.47 9.06
CA GLU A 191 25.83 -23.69 8.95
C GLU A 191 25.15 -24.83 8.17
N ASP A 192 23.82 -24.79 8.02
CA ASP A 192 23.01 -25.73 7.24
C ASP A 192 22.85 -25.21 5.80
N LEU A 193 22.42 -23.95 5.66
CA LEU A 193 22.25 -23.25 4.38
C LEU A 193 23.54 -23.14 3.55
N SER A 194 24.71 -23.05 4.19
CA SER A 194 26.01 -23.05 3.49
C SER A 194 26.38 -24.41 2.89
N LYS A 195 25.78 -25.51 3.38
CA LYS A 195 25.98 -26.89 2.90
C LYS A 195 24.82 -27.39 2.04
N ALA A 196 23.68 -26.70 2.06
CA ALA A 196 22.52 -27.01 1.24
C ALA A 196 22.83 -26.94 -0.26
N ASN A 197 21.98 -27.57 -1.07
CA ASN A 197 22.01 -27.36 -2.52
C ASN A 197 21.61 -25.91 -2.84
N LYS A 198 22.17 -25.37 -3.92
CA LYS A 198 21.72 -24.10 -4.51
C LYS A 198 20.28 -24.21 -4.98
N PHE A 199 19.53 -23.12 -4.88
CA PHE A 199 18.20 -23.04 -5.47
C PHE A 199 18.28 -23.15 -6.99
N SER A 200 17.32 -23.82 -7.61
CA SER A 200 17.35 -24.14 -9.04
C SER A 200 16.66 -23.08 -9.90
N GLU A 201 17.15 -22.92 -11.14
CA GLU A 201 16.46 -22.11 -12.16
C GLU A 201 15.09 -22.68 -12.54
N GLN A 202 14.93 -24.00 -12.50
CA GLN A 202 13.68 -24.68 -12.86
C GLN A 202 12.64 -24.66 -11.73
N GLY A 203 13.08 -24.48 -10.48
CA GLY A 203 12.25 -24.29 -9.29
C GLY A 203 12.15 -22.81 -8.96
N TYR A 204 12.98 -22.35 -8.02
CA TYR A 204 12.96 -20.98 -7.49
C TYR A 204 13.04 -19.91 -8.59
N GLY A 205 13.98 -20.05 -9.54
CA GLY A 205 14.18 -19.06 -10.60
C GLY A 205 13.01 -18.92 -11.56
N SER A 206 12.18 -19.96 -11.69
CA SER A 206 11.00 -20.00 -12.57
C SER A 206 9.78 -19.24 -12.03
N VAL A 207 9.76 -18.94 -10.73
CA VAL A 207 8.66 -18.24 -10.07
C VAL A 207 8.95 -16.74 -10.07
N SER A 208 7.96 -15.94 -10.49
CA SER A 208 8.09 -14.49 -10.47
C SER A 208 8.23 -13.93 -9.07
N ARG A 209 9.07 -12.90 -8.95
CA ARG A 209 9.47 -12.27 -7.69
C ARG A 209 9.14 -10.78 -7.73
N VAL A 210 8.78 -10.25 -6.58
CA VAL A 210 8.67 -8.80 -6.34
C VAL A 210 9.45 -8.50 -5.08
N PHE A 211 10.26 -7.45 -5.08
CA PHE A 211 10.90 -6.97 -3.86
C PHE A 211 10.17 -5.71 -3.37
N VAL A 212 9.89 -5.62 -2.07
CA VAL A 212 9.33 -4.42 -1.43
C VAL A 212 10.41 -3.82 -0.54
N VAL A 213 10.93 -2.66 -0.96
CA VAL A 213 11.99 -1.93 -0.27
C VAL A 213 11.39 -1.06 0.83
N CYS A 214 11.91 -1.20 2.05
CA CYS A 214 11.55 -0.34 3.19
C CYS A 214 12.71 0.62 3.44
N LYS A 215 12.53 1.92 3.15
CA LYS A 215 13.66 2.87 3.07
C LYS A 215 14.26 3.26 4.42
N GLU A 216 13.46 3.22 5.48
CA GLU A 216 13.93 3.55 6.83
C GLU A 216 14.39 2.31 7.60
N ASP A 217 14.43 1.13 6.95
CA ASP A 217 14.96 -0.10 7.58
C ASP A 217 16.42 0.08 8.00
N LYS A 218 16.75 -0.35 9.22
CA LYS A 218 18.10 -0.34 9.79
C LYS A 218 18.66 -1.75 9.99
N ALA A 219 17.81 -2.77 9.97
CA ALA A 219 18.17 -4.17 10.17
C ALA A 219 18.64 -4.80 8.86
N ILE A 220 17.94 -4.53 7.76
CA ILE A 220 18.40 -4.80 6.40
C ILE A 220 18.27 -3.45 5.68
N ASP A 221 19.30 -2.61 5.78
CA ASP A 221 19.25 -1.25 5.25
C ASP A 221 19.03 -1.21 3.73
N GLU A 222 18.63 -0.05 3.21
CA GLU A 222 18.35 0.10 1.78
C GLU A 222 19.55 -0.33 0.92
N THR A 223 20.80 -0.12 1.36
CA THR A 223 21.98 -0.54 0.57
C THR A 223 22.05 -2.06 0.45
N ALA A 224 21.81 -2.79 1.54
CA ALA A 224 21.73 -4.26 1.54
C ALA A 224 20.52 -4.78 0.72
N GLN A 225 19.37 -4.11 0.80
CA GLN A 225 18.19 -4.45 -0.01
C GLN A 225 18.46 -4.27 -1.51
N ARG A 226 19.03 -3.12 -1.92
CA ARG A 226 19.40 -2.84 -3.32
C ARG A 226 20.47 -3.80 -3.84
N TRP A 227 21.47 -4.15 -3.03
CA TRP A 227 22.49 -5.13 -3.40
C TRP A 227 21.88 -6.50 -3.75
N MET A 228 20.90 -7.00 -2.98
CA MET A 228 20.21 -8.25 -3.31
C MET A 228 19.41 -8.15 -4.61
N ILE A 229 18.74 -7.01 -4.84
CA ILE A 229 18.00 -6.72 -6.09
C ILE A 229 18.94 -6.68 -7.29
N GLU A 230 20.12 -6.07 -7.17
CA GLU A 230 21.12 -5.99 -8.25
C GLU A 230 21.77 -7.36 -8.54
N ASN A 231 22.03 -8.15 -7.49
CA ASN A 231 22.64 -9.48 -7.61
C ASN A 231 21.69 -10.51 -8.24
N TYR A 232 20.39 -10.44 -7.96
CA TYR A 232 19.38 -11.31 -8.59
C TYR A 232 18.06 -10.57 -8.86
N PRO A 233 17.94 -9.90 -10.02
CA PRO A 233 16.78 -9.06 -10.33
C PRO A 233 15.42 -9.79 -10.20
N PRO A 234 14.45 -9.20 -9.49
CA PRO A 234 13.05 -9.57 -9.52
C PRO A 234 12.34 -8.94 -10.74
N GLU A 235 11.13 -9.38 -11.05
CA GLU A 235 10.32 -8.78 -12.11
C GLU A 235 9.77 -7.39 -11.78
N ASP A 236 9.62 -7.05 -10.50
CA ASP A 236 9.20 -5.71 -10.05
C ASP A 236 9.82 -5.34 -8.70
N VAL A 237 9.95 -4.04 -8.45
CA VAL A 237 10.45 -3.45 -7.20
C VAL A 237 9.51 -2.36 -6.74
N MET A 238 8.89 -2.58 -5.58
CA MET A 238 8.04 -1.62 -4.88
C MET A 238 8.84 -0.96 -3.76
N GLU A 239 8.42 0.23 -3.33
CA GLU A 239 9.10 1.01 -2.30
C GLU A 239 8.09 1.60 -1.34
N ILE A 240 8.37 1.53 -0.04
CA ILE A 240 7.57 2.17 1.01
C ILE A 240 8.47 3.16 1.75
N ASP A 241 8.23 4.45 1.49
CA ASP A 241 8.83 5.56 2.24
C ASP A 241 8.30 5.57 3.67
N GLY A 242 9.16 5.83 4.66
CA GLY A 242 8.76 5.88 6.07
C GLY A 242 8.56 4.53 6.76
N ALA A 243 8.72 3.39 6.06
CA ALA A 243 8.64 2.06 6.67
C ALA A 243 9.99 1.62 7.27
N ASP A 244 9.94 1.19 8.54
CA ASP A 244 11.03 0.46 9.21
C ASP A 244 11.03 -1.04 8.82
N HIS A 245 11.86 -1.85 9.47
CA HIS A 245 11.93 -3.30 9.20
C HIS A 245 10.55 -3.97 9.36
N MET A 246 9.75 -3.51 10.32
CA MET A 246 8.44 -4.07 10.63
C MET A 246 7.32 -3.35 9.86
N ALA A 247 7.50 -3.19 8.54
CA ALA A 247 6.57 -2.49 7.63
C ALA A 247 5.11 -2.94 7.73
N MET A 248 4.84 -4.20 8.11
CA MET A 248 3.48 -4.69 8.36
C MET A 248 2.84 -4.17 9.66
N MET A 249 3.57 -3.36 10.44
CA MET A 249 3.14 -2.70 11.67
C MET A 249 3.25 -1.17 11.62
N SER A 250 4.36 -0.64 11.08
CA SER A 250 4.59 0.79 10.84
C SER A 250 3.73 1.32 9.68
N ASN A 251 3.74 0.65 8.53
CA ASN A 251 3.05 1.04 7.30
C ASN A 251 2.12 -0.06 6.75
N PRO A 252 1.17 -0.59 7.56
CA PRO A 252 0.33 -1.72 7.17
C PRO A 252 -0.67 -1.38 6.05
N GLN A 253 -0.98 -0.10 5.84
CA GLN A 253 -1.89 0.33 4.79
C GLN A 253 -1.15 0.43 3.47
N GLU A 254 -0.02 1.13 3.44
CA GLU A 254 0.84 1.25 2.26
C GLU A 254 1.31 -0.12 1.76
N LEU A 255 1.67 -1.02 2.69
CA LEU A 255 2.02 -2.41 2.36
C LEU A 255 0.84 -3.22 1.78
N CYS A 256 -0.40 -2.92 2.19
CA CYS A 256 -1.59 -3.54 1.60
C CYS A 256 -1.90 -2.94 0.21
N ASP A 257 -1.55 -1.67 -0.01
CA ASP A 257 -2.01 -0.85 -1.13
C ASP A 257 -0.99 -0.69 -2.28
N CYS A 258 0.21 -1.26 -2.21
CA CYS A 258 1.19 -1.16 -3.32
C CYS A 258 0.84 -2.10 -4.49
N HIS A 259 0.61 -1.72 -5.76
CA HIS A 259 0.12 -0.50 -6.43
C HIS A 259 0.72 0.90 -6.10
N LYS A 260 0.03 1.98 -6.51
CA LYS A 260 0.40 3.41 -6.36
C LYS A 260 -0.87 4.25 -6.17
N VAL A 261 -1.19 4.61 -4.92
CA VAL A 261 -2.25 5.59 -4.63
C VAL A 261 -1.62 6.98 -4.57
N THR A 262 -2.03 7.88 -5.48
CA THR A 262 -1.56 9.27 -5.49
C THR A 262 -2.67 10.21 -5.06
N VAL A 263 -2.49 10.87 -3.91
CA VAL A 263 -3.35 11.98 -3.49
C VAL A 263 -2.86 13.27 -4.16
N LEU A 264 -3.80 14.07 -4.66
CA LEU A 264 -3.52 15.23 -5.51
C LEU A 264 -4.23 16.49 -5.03
N ASP A 265 -3.46 17.54 -4.78
CA ASP A 265 -4.01 18.89 -4.67
C ASP A 265 -4.27 19.50 -6.04
N LEU A 266 -5.53 19.86 -6.27
CA LEU A 266 -5.97 20.68 -7.40
C LEU A 266 -5.47 22.13 -7.27
N ALA A 267 -5.50 22.89 -8.37
CA ALA A 267 -4.87 24.21 -8.37
C ALA A 267 -5.57 25.17 -7.40
N GLY A 268 -4.82 25.73 -6.45
CA GLY A 268 -5.35 26.56 -5.36
C GLY A 268 -6.17 25.84 -4.28
N ALA A 269 -6.20 24.50 -4.29
CA ALA A 269 -6.67 23.67 -3.17
C ALA A 269 -5.49 23.19 -2.30
N GLY A 270 -5.76 22.76 -1.07
CA GLY A 270 -4.77 22.21 -0.14
C GLY A 270 -3.52 23.09 0.01
N ILE A 271 -2.34 22.49 -0.15
CA ILE A 271 -1.03 23.17 -0.07
C ILE A 271 -0.58 23.80 -1.40
N ASN A 272 -1.38 23.72 -2.48
CA ASN A 272 -1.04 24.32 -3.77
C ASN A 272 -0.99 25.86 -3.68
N LEU A 273 0.16 26.48 -3.97
CA LEU A 273 0.39 27.90 -3.69
C LEU A 273 -0.44 28.90 -4.53
N LYS A 274 -1.12 28.46 -5.60
CA LYS A 274 -2.03 29.31 -6.39
C LYS A 274 -3.22 29.79 -5.54
N GLU A 275 -3.84 30.91 -5.89
CA GLU A 275 -5.08 31.39 -5.29
C GLU A 275 -6.26 31.39 -6.30
N ILE A 276 -7.39 30.79 -5.92
CA ILE A 276 -8.63 30.84 -6.71
C ILE A 276 -9.16 32.28 -6.75
N GLY A 277 -9.56 32.74 -7.94
CA GLY A 277 -9.96 34.13 -8.18
C GLY A 277 -8.81 35.10 -8.45
N LYS A 278 -7.54 34.63 -8.41
CA LYS A 278 -6.35 35.38 -8.85
C LYS A 278 -5.54 34.62 -9.89
N ASP A 279 -5.04 33.44 -9.52
CA ASP A 279 -4.16 32.59 -10.34
C ASP A 279 -4.92 31.42 -10.99
N VAL A 280 -6.13 31.14 -10.51
CA VAL A 280 -7.05 30.11 -11.03
C VAL A 280 -8.40 30.76 -11.23
N LEU A 281 -8.80 30.93 -12.49
CA LEU A 281 -10.00 31.66 -12.90
C LEU A 281 -11.04 30.74 -13.57
N THR A 282 -10.61 29.61 -14.11
CA THR A 282 -11.44 28.63 -14.81
C THR A 282 -11.43 27.26 -14.14
N PHE A 283 -12.46 26.46 -14.41
CA PHE A 283 -12.53 25.08 -13.93
C PHE A 283 -11.44 24.18 -14.54
N HIS A 284 -10.99 24.51 -15.76
CA HIS A 284 -9.89 23.81 -16.41
C HIS A 284 -8.55 24.09 -15.72
N GLU A 285 -8.26 25.34 -15.34
CA GLU A 285 -7.07 25.68 -14.55
C GLU A 285 -7.11 25.02 -13.17
N TYR A 286 -8.29 24.96 -12.53
CA TYR A 286 -8.49 24.23 -11.28
C TYR A 286 -8.11 22.74 -11.42
N SER A 287 -8.52 22.13 -12.54
CA SER A 287 -8.27 20.73 -12.88
C SER A 287 -6.86 20.43 -13.42
N GLU A 288 -6.04 21.46 -13.68
CA GLU A 288 -4.73 21.33 -14.35
C GLU A 288 -3.83 20.23 -13.76
N PRO A 289 -3.68 20.06 -12.42
CA PRO A 289 -2.79 19.04 -11.87
C PRO A 289 -3.21 17.61 -12.24
N LEU A 290 -4.51 17.33 -12.29
CA LEU A 290 -5.05 16.01 -12.64
C LEU A 290 -4.81 15.70 -14.11
N LEU A 291 -5.11 16.68 -14.98
CA LEU A 291 -4.93 16.56 -16.42
C LEU A 291 -3.44 16.39 -16.77
N LYS A 292 -2.53 17.04 -16.05
CA LYS A 292 -1.07 16.85 -16.20
C LYS A 292 -0.61 15.45 -15.84
N ILE A 293 -1.09 14.87 -14.75
CA ILE A 293 -0.75 13.49 -14.36
C ILE A 293 -1.22 12.52 -15.44
N LEU A 294 -2.49 12.60 -15.85
CA LEU A 294 -3.06 11.73 -16.90
C LEU A 294 -2.32 11.86 -18.24
N ALA A 295 -1.93 13.07 -18.62
CA ALA A 295 -1.12 13.32 -19.81
C ALA A 295 0.30 12.73 -19.73
N SER A 296 0.87 12.59 -18.53
CA SER A 296 2.21 12.01 -18.32
C SER A 296 2.23 10.48 -18.25
N LEU A 297 1.08 9.81 -18.12
CA LEU A 297 1.01 8.36 -18.00
C LEU A 297 1.51 7.66 -19.29
N PRO A 298 2.31 6.57 -19.19
CA PRO A 298 2.71 5.75 -20.32
C PRO A 298 1.54 5.29 -21.20
N PRO A 299 1.74 5.04 -22.51
CA PRO A 299 0.64 4.74 -23.45
C PRO A 299 -0.35 3.66 -23.00
N ASN A 300 0.14 2.58 -22.39
CA ASN A 300 -0.66 1.44 -21.95
C ASN A 300 -1.06 1.50 -20.46
N GLU A 301 -0.68 2.54 -19.73
CA GLU A 301 -0.99 2.67 -18.31
C GLU A 301 -2.36 3.33 -18.14
N LYS A 302 -3.22 2.66 -17.37
CA LYS A 302 -4.54 3.16 -16.96
C LYS A 302 -4.62 3.26 -15.45
N VAL A 303 -5.26 4.32 -14.97
CA VAL A 303 -5.49 4.56 -13.54
C VAL A 303 -6.97 4.49 -13.18
N ILE A 304 -7.24 4.12 -11.92
CA ILE A 304 -8.53 4.37 -11.28
C ILE A 304 -8.49 5.78 -10.71
N VAL A 305 -9.49 6.60 -11.03
CA VAL A 305 -9.61 7.97 -10.50
C VAL A 305 -10.81 8.05 -9.55
N VAL A 306 -10.59 8.63 -8.37
CA VAL A 306 -11.62 8.76 -7.32
C VAL A 306 -11.87 10.23 -7.06
N GLY A 307 -13.13 10.65 -7.13
CA GLY A 307 -13.55 12.03 -6.96
C GLY A 307 -14.57 12.17 -5.84
N HIS A 308 -14.35 13.13 -4.95
CA HIS A 308 -15.25 13.46 -3.85
C HIS A 308 -15.89 14.85 -4.03
N SER A 309 -17.20 14.97 -3.76
CA SER A 309 -17.95 16.24 -3.91
C SER A 309 -17.75 16.88 -5.29
N LEU A 310 -17.22 18.10 -5.38
CA LEU A 310 -16.89 18.76 -6.65
C LEU A 310 -15.87 17.97 -7.49
N GLY A 311 -15.06 17.11 -6.87
CA GLY A 311 -14.08 16.24 -7.55
C GLY A 311 -14.68 15.37 -8.66
N GLY A 312 -15.97 15.02 -8.60
CA GLY A 312 -16.64 14.31 -9.70
C GLY A 312 -16.78 15.14 -10.98
N MET A 313 -16.80 16.48 -10.89
CA MET A 313 -16.70 17.36 -12.06
C MET A 313 -15.29 17.32 -12.67
N ASN A 314 -14.25 17.17 -11.84
CA ASN A 314 -12.88 17.00 -12.32
C ASN A 314 -12.71 15.64 -13.01
N LEU A 315 -13.33 14.58 -12.47
CA LEU A 315 -13.40 13.27 -13.14
C LEU A 315 -14.14 13.35 -14.48
N SER A 316 -15.27 14.07 -14.51
CA SER A 316 -16.06 14.30 -15.74
C SER A 316 -15.20 14.93 -16.84
N LEU A 317 -14.45 15.97 -16.52
CA LEU A 317 -13.49 16.59 -17.45
C LEU A 317 -12.34 15.67 -17.84
N ALA A 318 -11.79 14.91 -16.88
CA ALA A 318 -10.70 13.96 -17.13
C ALA A 318 -11.12 12.81 -18.05
N MET A 319 -12.35 12.29 -17.90
CA MET A 319 -12.94 11.26 -18.77
C MET A 319 -13.14 11.76 -20.20
N ASP A 320 -13.58 13.00 -20.38
CA ASP A 320 -13.74 13.61 -21.71
C ASP A 320 -12.39 13.91 -22.39
N THR A 321 -11.35 14.18 -21.60
CA THR A 321 -10.02 14.59 -22.10
C THR A 321 -9.06 13.43 -22.32
N PHE A 322 -9.09 12.42 -21.45
CA PHE A 322 -8.17 11.27 -21.44
C PHE A 322 -8.89 9.93 -21.19
N PRO A 323 -9.92 9.57 -21.98
CA PRO A 323 -10.68 8.34 -21.77
C PRO A 323 -9.80 7.08 -21.77
N ASP A 324 -8.82 7.01 -22.66
CA ASP A 324 -7.91 5.87 -22.76
C ASP A 324 -6.99 5.69 -21.54
N LYS A 325 -6.81 6.72 -20.70
CA LYS A 325 -5.97 6.69 -19.49
C LYS A 325 -6.70 6.30 -18.23
N ILE A 326 -8.03 6.20 -18.27
CA ILE A 326 -8.84 5.91 -17.10
C ILE A 326 -9.46 4.51 -17.29
N SER A 327 -9.22 3.62 -16.34
CA SER A 327 -9.88 2.31 -16.32
C SER A 327 -11.25 2.40 -15.65
N VAL A 328 -11.31 3.07 -14.49
CA VAL A 328 -12.54 3.29 -13.72
C VAL A 328 -12.56 4.70 -13.15
N ALA A 329 -13.71 5.37 -13.25
CA ALA A 329 -14.00 6.62 -12.54
C ALA A 329 -14.99 6.35 -11.39
N VAL A 330 -14.56 6.60 -10.15
CA VAL A 330 -15.33 6.34 -8.92
C VAL A 330 -15.86 7.65 -8.35
N PHE A 331 -17.18 7.76 -8.25
CA PHE A 331 -17.87 8.93 -7.74
C PHE A 331 -18.30 8.71 -6.27
N LEU A 332 -17.53 9.26 -5.33
CA LEU A 332 -17.76 9.13 -3.89
C LEU A 332 -18.42 10.40 -3.34
N THR A 333 -19.72 10.36 -3.03
CA THR A 333 -20.52 11.52 -2.59
C THR A 333 -20.26 12.77 -3.45
N ALA A 334 -20.21 12.53 -4.77
CA ALA A 334 -19.73 13.47 -5.77
C ALA A 334 -20.77 13.86 -6.82
N LEU A 335 -20.58 15.03 -7.41
CA LEU A 335 -21.37 15.54 -8.53
C LEU A 335 -20.94 14.84 -9.83
N MET A 336 -21.90 14.36 -10.60
CA MET A 336 -21.66 13.74 -11.91
C MET A 336 -22.40 14.53 -12.99
N ALA A 337 -21.67 15.09 -13.94
CA ALA A 337 -22.26 15.71 -15.12
C ALA A 337 -22.78 14.65 -16.10
N ASP A 338 -23.71 15.04 -16.96
CA ASP A 338 -24.14 14.26 -18.13
C ASP A 338 -23.61 14.88 -19.44
N THR A 339 -23.81 14.18 -20.56
CA THR A 339 -23.42 14.62 -21.91
C THR A 339 -24.53 15.40 -22.64
N VAL A 340 -25.74 15.42 -22.09
CA VAL A 340 -26.95 16.04 -22.66
C VAL A 340 -27.00 17.54 -22.35
N HIS A 341 -26.55 17.95 -21.18
CA HIS A 341 -26.57 19.31 -20.67
C HIS A 341 -25.17 19.94 -20.66
N LYS A 342 -25.08 21.20 -20.23
CA LYS A 342 -23.79 21.82 -19.93
C LYS A 342 -23.29 21.38 -18.54
N PRO A 343 -21.99 21.38 -18.29
CA PRO A 343 -21.43 20.99 -16.99
C PRO A 343 -22.03 21.73 -15.78
N SER A 344 -22.48 22.98 -15.92
CA SER A 344 -23.15 23.70 -14.80
C SER A 344 -24.47 23.05 -14.35
N TYR A 345 -25.17 22.31 -15.21
CA TYR A 345 -26.54 21.86 -14.95
C TYR A 345 -26.69 21.07 -13.63
N VAL A 346 -25.73 20.19 -13.31
CA VAL A 346 -25.76 19.43 -12.06
C VAL A 346 -25.52 20.32 -10.82
N LEU A 347 -24.73 21.40 -10.95
CA LEU A 347 -24.57 22.41 -9.90
C LEU A 347 -25.84 23.26 -9.78
N ASP A 348 -26.39 23.71 -10.91
CA ASP A 348 -27.60 24.52 -10.98
C ASP A 348 -28.76 23.79 -10.27
N LYS A 349 -28.96 22.51 -10.60
CA LYS A 349 -29.95 21.63 -9.96
C LYS A 349 -29.66 21.36 -8.48
N TYR A 350 -28.41 21.07 -8.13
CA TYR A 350 -28.03 20.86 -6.73
C TYR A 350 -28.34 22.10 -5.87
N PHE A 351 -28.06 23.31 -6.36
CA PHE A 351 -28.33 24.55 -5.64
C PHE A 351 -29.80 25.02 -5.71
N GLU A 352 -30.62 24.51 -6.63
CA GLU A 352 -32.07 24.73 -6.63
C GLU A 352 -32.75 24.05 -5.42
N ASP A 353 -32.38 22.80 -5.12
CA ASP A 353 -33.03 21.99 -4.07
C ASP A 353 -32.40 22.15 -2.68
N VAL A 354 -31.21 22.76 -2.58
CA VAL A 354 -30.49 22.92 -1.30
C VAL A 354 -31.04 24.07 -0.45
N PRO A 355 -31.48 23.82 0.80
CA PRO A 355 -31.93 24.88 1.72
C PRO A 355 -30.82 25.89 2.02
N LYS A 356 -31.12 27.20 1.94
CA LYS A 356 -30.11 28.26 2.10
C LYS A 356 -29.47 28.32 3.49
N ASP A 357 -30.16 27.83 4.51
CA ASP A 357 -29.69 27.71 5.88
C ASP A 357 -28.63 26.61 6.06
N ILE A 358 -28.51 25.66 5.11
CA ILE A 358 -27.49 24.59 5.18
C ILE A 358 -26.07 25.15 5.28
N PHE A 359 -25.81 26.30 4.65
CA PHE A 359 -24.49 26.92 4.54
C PHE A 359 -24.03 27.61 5.83
N LEU A 360 -24.93 27.79 6.81
CA LEU A 360 -24.66 28.33 8.15
C LEU A 360 -23.85 29.64 8.14
N ASP A 361 -22.57 29.59 8.52
CA ASP A 361 -21.65 30.74 8.61
C ASP A 361 -20.69 30.85 7.41
N THR A 362 -20.87 30.02 6.37
CA THR A 362 -20.09 30.08 5.12
C THR A 362 -20.21 31.45 4.47
N GLN A 363 -19.07 32.05 4.17
CA GLN A 363 -19.00 33.38 3.55
C GLN A 363 -18.77 33.25 2.05
N PHE A 364 -19.60 33.93 1.27
CA PHE A 364 -19.47 34.05 -0.18
C PHE A 364 -18.95 35.44 -0.56
N THR A 365 -17.93 35.53 -1.42
CA THR A 365 -17.34 36.80 -1.88
C THR A 365 -17.04 36.76 -3.38
N PRO A 366 -17.47 37.77 -4.16
CA PRO A 366 -17.05 37.93 -5.56
C PRO A 366 -15.54 38.11 -5.70
N SER A 367 -14.98 37.54 -6.76
CA SER A 367 -13.56 37.54 -7.12
C SER A 367 -13.41 37.29 -8.63
N GLY A 368 -12.17 37.09 -9.10
CA GLY A 368 -11.87 36.89 -10.52
C GLY A 368 -11.83 38.20 -11.33
N THR A 369 -12.00 38.08 -12.64
CA THR A 369 -11.95 39.21 -13.60
C THR A 369 -13.32 39.47 -14.22
N THR A 370 -13.46 40.55 -15.00
CA THR A 370 -14.72 40.83 -15.72
C THR A 370 -15.07 39.74 -16.75
N GLU A 371 -14.07 39.05 -17.31
CA GLU A 371 -14.26 37.97 -18.29
C GLU A 371 -14.51 36.61 -17.61
N HIS A 372 -13.79 36.37 -16.52
CA HIS A 372 -13.89 35.19 -15.66
C HIS A 372 -14.24 35.59 -14.23
N PRO A 373 -15.52 35.94 -13.96
CA PRO A 373 -16.00 36.14 -12.60
C PRO A 373 -15.97 34.81 -11.84
N VAL A 374 -15.68 34.90 -10.55
CA VAL A 374 -15.59 33.74 -9.65
C VAL A 374 -16.24 34.11 -8.32
N THR A 375 -17.23 33.34 -7.87
CA THR A 375 -17.70 33.42 -6.48
C THR A 375 -16.87 32.50 -5.60
N LEU A 376 -16.12 33.07 -4.65
CA LEU A 376 -15.39 32.33 -3.64
C LEU A 376 -16.33 31.98 -2.48
N ALA A 377 -16.23 30.77 -1.95
CA ALA A 377 -16.89 30.30 -0.75
C ALA A 377 -15.84 29.87 0.28
N ILE A 378 -15.88 30.42 1.49
CA ILE A 378 -15.06 29.96 2.62
C ILE A 378 -15.96 29.37 3.71
N SER A 379 -15.86 28.07 3.90
CA SER A 379 -16.51 27.33 4.98
C SER A 379 -15.94 27.80 6.33
N ARG A 380 -16.82 28.28 7.21
CA ARG A 380 -16.47 28.81 8.52
C ARG A 380 -16.74 27.76 9.63
N PRO A 381 -16.24 27.96 10.86
CA PRO A 381 -16.19 26.90 11.88
C PRO A 381 -17.51 26.21 12.19
N ARG A 382 -18.66 26.90 12.10
CA ARG A 382 -19.98 26.29 12.39
C ARG A 382 -20.41 25.36 11.27
N TYR A 383 -20.23 25.74 10.01
CA TYR A 383 -20.47 24.87 8.85
C TYR A 383 -19.51 23.67 8.85
N LEU A 384 -18.22 23.90 9.13
CA LEU A 384 -17.25 22.83 9.26
C LEU A 384 -17.68 21.82 10.33
N SER A 385 -17.99 22.26 11.56
CA SER A 385 -18.34 21.36 12.65
C SER A 385 -19.73 20.72 12.52
N SER A 386 -20.69 21.36 11.85
CA SER A 386 -22.08 20.89 11.81
C SER A 386 -22.42 20.07 10.57
N ASN A 387 -21.68 20.25 9.46
CA ASN A 387 -22.03 19.64 8.17
C ASN A 387 -20.91 18.76 7.60
N LEU A 388 -19.65 19.18 7.67
CA LEU A 388 -18.53 18.44 7.04
C LEU A 388 -17.80 17.50 8.01
N TYR A 389 -17.61 17.92 9.26
CA TYR A 389 -16.84 17.21 10.29
C TYR A 389 -17.72 16.78 11.49
N GLN A 390 -19.05 16.68 11.28
CA GLN A 390 -20.03 16.40 12.34
C GLN A 390 -19.82 15.11 13.14
N LEU A 391 -19.09 14.14 12.57
CA LEU A 391 -18.76 12.85 13.18
C LEU A 391 -17.24 12.58 13.18
N SER A 392 -16.42 13.56 12.80
CA SER A 392 -14.97 13.43 12.74
C SER A 392 -14.32 13.60 14.12
N PRO A 393 -13.11 13.06 14.33
CA PRO A 393 -12.23 13.44 15.44
C PRO A 393 -12.10 14.96 15.60
N THR A 394 -11.81 15.41 16.82
CA THR A 394 -11.69 16.85 17.12
C THR A 394 -10.45 17.44 16.44
N GLU A 395 -9.40 16.63 16.34
CA GLU A 395 -8.12 16.90 15.71
C GLU A 395 -8.30 17.26 14.23
N ASP A 396 -9.11 16.50 13.49
CA ASP A 396 -9.42 16.74 12.08
C ASP A 396 -10.18 18.05 11.88
N LEU A 397 -11.11 18.37 12.80
CA LEU A 397 -11.86 19.63 12.77
C LEU A 397 -10.98 20.84 13.08
N GLU A 398 -10.05 20.75 14.04
CA GLU A 398 -9.10 21.85 14.31
C GLU A 398 -8.09 22.03 13.15
N LEU A 399 -7.64 20.93 12.55
CA LEU A 399 -6.83 20.98 11.33
C LEU A 399 -7.61 21.64 10.17
N ALA A 400 -8.87 21.26 9.96
CA ALA A 400 -9.73 21.84 8.93
C ALA A 400 -9.98 23.34 9.15
N LYS A 401 -10.26 23.78 10.39
CA LYS A 401 -10.39 25.20 10.74
C LYS A 401 -9.13 26.02 10.39
N THR A 402 -7.97 25.37 10.36
CA THR A 402 -6.67 26.00 10.08
C THR A 402 -6.32 25.96 8.59
N LEU A 403 -6.66 24.87 7.88
CA LEU A 403 -6.25 24.62 6.49
C LEU A 403 -7.32 24.89 5.42
N VAL A 404 -8.59 25.06 5.77
CA VAL A 404 -9.65 25.31 4.78
C VAL A 404 -9.49 26.70 4.14
N ARG A 405 -9.31 26.69 2.82
CA ARG A 405 -9.11 27.87 1.98
C ARG A 405 -10.41 28.26 1.24
N PRO A 406 -10.54 29.50 0.73
CA PRO A 406 -11.63 29.86 -0.16
C PRO A 406 -11.64 28.98 -1.42
N GLY A 407 -12.74 28.25 -1.64
CA GLY A 407 -12.98 27.44 -2.83
C GLY A 407 -13.92 28.11 -3.82
N SER A 408 -14.11 27.51 -4.99
CA SER A 408 -15.19 27.89 -5.92
C SER A 408 -15.74 26.66 -6.64
N VAL A 409 -17.00 26.74 -7.05
CA VAL A 409 -17.65 25.74 -7.93
C VAL A 409 -17.55 26.12 -9.41
N PHE A 410 -16.97 27.28 -9.75
CA PHE A 410 -16.76 27.75 -11.13
C PHE A 410 -18.03 27.72 -12.03
N GLN A 411 -19.22 27.90 -11.43
CA GLN A 411 -20.53 27.76 -12.07
C GLN A 411 -20.66 28.62 -13.35
N GLU A 412 -20.19 29.87 -13.31
CA GLU A 412 -20.24 30.80 -14.45
C GLU A 412 -19.36 30.34 -15.62
N ASP A 413 -18.20 29.73 -15.34
CA ASP A 413 -17.29 29.16 -16.34
C ASP A 413 -17.87 27.86 -16.93
N LEU A 414 -18.35 26.96 -16.06
CA LEU A 414 -19.01 25.70 -16.43
C LEU A 414 -20.31 25.92 -17.24
N SER A 415 -20.98 27.06 -17.05
CA SER A 415 -22.15 27.46 -17.86
C SER A 415 -21.78 27.97 -19.26
N LYS A 416 -20.53 28.36 -19.49
CA LYS A 416 -19.97 28.77 -20.78
C LYS A 416 -19.27 27.60 -21.50
N ALA A 417 -18.83 26.60 -20.74
CA ALA A 417 -18.17 25.39 -21.25
C ALA A 417 -18.99 24.64 -22.31
N LYS A 418 -18.28 23.85 -23.13
CA LYS A 418 -18.90 22.85 -24.02
C LYS A 418 -19.50 21.72 -23.17
N LYS A 419 -20.46 20.99 -23.75
CA LYS A 419 -20.91 19.71 -23.20
C LYS A 419 -19.79 18.68 -23.32
N PHE A 420 -19.77 17.72 -22.40
CA PHE A 420 -18.91 16.55 -22.52
C PHE A 420 -19.39 15.63 -23.66
N SER A 421 -18.47 14.87 -24.25
CA SER A 421 -18.74 13.98 -25.38
C SER A 421 -19.25 12.60 -24.93
N ASP A 422 -20.19 12.03 -25.69
CA ASP A 422 -20.62 10.64 -25.51
C ASP A 422 -19.47 9.63 -25.77
N GLU A 423 -18.48 10.01 -26.58
CA GLU A 423 -17.31 9.20 -26.91
C GLU A 423 -16.39 9.05 -25.68
N GLY A 424 -15.98 10.15 -25.04
CA GLY A 424 -15.16 10.10 -23.82
C GLY A 424 -15.89 9.52 -22.60
N PHE A 425 -17.18 9.83 -22.44
CA PHE A 425 -17.99 9.29 -21.34
C PHE A 425 -18.38 7.82 -21.51
N GLY A 426 -18.54 7.35 -22.76
CA GLY A 426 -18.94 5.98 -23.07
C GLY A 426 -17.81 4.95 -22.95
N SER A 427 -16.56 5.40 -23.06
CA SER A 427 -15.36 4.54 -23.04
C SER A 427 -14.80 4.22 -21.65
N VAL A 428 -15.29 4.86 -20.59
CA VAL A 428 -14.77 4.70 -19.22
C VAL A 428 -15.82 4.05 -18.31
N THR A 429 -15.44 2.99 -17.60
CA THR A 429 -16.28 2.34 -16.59
C THR A 429 -16.53 3.30 -15.42
N ARG A 430 -17.77 3.40 -14.97
CA ARG A 430 -18.18 4.26 -13.84
C ARG A 430 -18.70 3.39 -12.71
N ASP A 431 -18.19 3.62 -11.51
CA ASP A 431 -18.58 2.88 -10.31
C ASP A 431 -19.07 3.81 -9.18
N PHE A 432 -19.96 3.30 -8.34
CA PHE A 432 -20.82 4.08 -7.46
C PHE A 432 -20.74 3.58 -6.01
N LEU A 433 -20.07 4.35 -5.16
CA LEU A 433 -20.12 4.15 -3.70
C LEU A 433 -21.20 5.00 -3.03
N CYS A 434 -21.51 6.19 -3.58
CA CYS A 434 -22.73 6.97 -3.34
C CYS A 434 -22.68 8.24 -4.23
N ALA A 435 -23.26 8.25 -5.43
CA ALA A 435 -23.20 9.43 -6.30
C ALA A 435 -24.45 10.33 -6.17
N ILE A 436 -24.28 11.66 -6.23
CA ILE A 436 -25.41 12.59 -6.36
C ILE A 436 -25.79 12.64 -7.83
N ARG A 437 -26.68 11.73 -8.23
CA ARG A 437 -27.21 11.65 -9.59
C ARG A 437 -28.60 12.29 -9.61
N ILE A 438 -28.71 13.42 -10.32
CA ILE A 438 -29.97 14.12 -10.54
C ILE A 438 -30.54 13.58 -11.86
N ASP A 439 -31.23 12.44 -11.79
CA ASP A 439 -32.02 11.92 -12.91
C ASP A 439 -33.29 12.79 -13.12
N GLN A 440 -33.90 12.67 -14.31
CA GLN A 440 -34.90 13.59 -14.90
C GLN A 440 -36.17 13.85 -14.10
#